data_AF-A0A7K4N1J4-F1
#
_entry.id   AF-A0A7K4N1J4-F1
#
_cell.length_a   1.000
_cell.length_b   1.000
_cell.length_c   1.000
_cell.angle_alpha   90.00
_cell.angle_beta   90.00
_cell.angle_gamma   90.00
#
_symmetry.space_group_name_H-M   'P 1'
#
loop_
_entity.id
_entity.type
_entity.pdbx_description
1 polymer ?
#
loop_
_entity_poly.entity_id
_entity_poly.type
_entity_poly.pdbx_seq_one_letter_code
_entity_poly.pdbx_strand_id
1 'polypeptide(L)'
;MMNALKEWATIVNALENGDQTVLLRKGGILEDSSGFVVESEKFFLFPTFEHQEKKHLKPQFYKHLEDALAGKPKDGFNNITSFAHVLYQKDIDSEDKINALSPFHILSDSYVKERIEWLPEKSMKALFLRTFKVPEFEIPIKSEYHGCKSWIELNEKDRDAKSVLSDEEIESRMKEFKEIVN
;
A
#
# COMPACT_ATOMS: atom_id res chain seq x y z
N MET A 1 -0.01 -19.47 -6.67
CA MET A 1 -1.11 -18.50 -6.69
C MET A 1 -0.88 -17.62 -5.50
N MET A 2 -0.90 -16.31 -5.73
CA MET A 2 -0.53 -15.32 -4.76
C MET A 2 -1.58 -14.22 -4.83
N ASN A 3 -2.06 -13.79 -3.68
CA ASN A 3 -3.00 -12.68 -3.62
C ASN A 3 -2.32 -11.40 -4.10
N ALA A 4 -3.11 -10.46 -4.58
CA ALA A 4 -2.68 -9.11 -4.83
C ALA A 4 -3.56 -8.13 -4.07
N LEU A 5 -2.91 -7.13 -3.48
CA LEU A 5 -3.57 -6.02 -2.83
C LEU A 5 -3.69 -4.86 -3.82
N LYS A 6 -4.93 -4.40 -4.04
CA LYS A 6 -5.18 -3.16 -4.77
C LYS A 6 -4.71 -1.97 -3.96
N GLU A 7 -3.85 -1.19 -4.57
CA GLU A 7 -3.32 0.03 -3.97
C GLU A 7 -3.11 1.11 -5.04
N TRP A 8 -3.11 2.39 -4.67
CA TRP A 8 -2.86 3.47 -5.61
C TRP A 8 -1.50 3.30 -6.29
N ALA A 9 -1.47 3.47 -7.61
CA ALA A 9 -0.26 3.34 -8.41
C ALA A 9 0.87 4.27 -7.90
N THR A 10 0.51 5.45 -7.39
CA THR A 10 1.46 6.37 -6.73
C THR A 10 2.09 5.74 -5.47
N ILE A 11 1.29 5.07 -4.63
CA ILE A 11 1.78 4.41 -3.42
C ILE A 11 2.65 3.20 -3.78
N VAL A 12 2.24 2.40 -4.78
CA VAL A 12 3.05 1.31 -5.33
C VAL A 12 4.40 1.85 -5.81
N ASN A 13 4.40 2.94 -6.56
CA ASN A 13 5.64 3.59 -7.02
C ASN A 13 6.52 4.05 -5.85
N ALA A 14 5.96 4.66 -4.80
CA ALA A 14 6.74 5.07 -3.63
C ALA A 14 7.30 3.88 -2.83
N LEU A 15 6.53 2.79 -2.68
CA LEU A 15 7.00 1.54 -2.08
C LEU A 15 8.16 0.94 -2.89
N GLU A 16 8.09 1.01 -4.21
CA GLU A 16 9.11 0.52 -5.13
C GLU A 16 10.39 1.36 -5.15
N ASN A 17 10.33 2.61 -4.69
CA ASN A 17 11.49 3.50 -4.55
C ASN A 17 12.02 3.56 -3.12
N GLY A 18 11.36 2.91 -2.16
CA GLY A 18 11.78 2.90 -0.75
C GLY A 18 11.41 4.17 0.02
N ASP A 19 10.64 5.07 -0.60
CA ASP A 19 10.14 6.31 0.01
C ASP A 19 8.92 6.08 0.92
N GLN A 20 8.30 4.90 0.81
CA GLN A 20 7.24 4.44 1.69
C GLN A 20 7.52 3.01 2.16
N THR A 21 7.19 2.71 3.42
CA THR A 21 7.24 1.35 3.98
C THR A 21 5.99 0.98 4.76
N VAL A 22 5.06 1.92 4.97
CA VAL A 22 3.82 1.68 5.71
C VAL A 22 2.60 1.90 4.84
N LEU A 23 1.62 1.00 4.95
CA LEU A 23 0.25 1.24 4.49
C LEU A 23 -0.66 1.56 5.68
N LEU A 24 -1.49 2.59 5.52
CA LEU A 24 -2.57 2.94 6.44
C LEU A 24 -3.91 2.53 5.81
N ARG A 25 -4.61 1.59 6.43
CA ARG A 25 -5.86 1.02 5.91
C ARG A 25 -6.96 1.15 6.96
N LYS A 26 -7.99 1.92 6.63
CA LYS A 26 -9.34 1.72 7.17
C LYS A 26 -10.11 0.89 6.17
N GLY A 27 -10.80 -0.12 6.65
CA GLY A 27 -11.44 -1.10 5.77
C GLY A 27 -12.34 -0.48 4.70
N GLY A 28 -12.53 -1.21 3.61
CA GLY A 28 -13.42 -0.82 2.51
C GLY A 28 -14.90 -0.84 2.90
N ILE A 29 -15.77 -0.30 2.04
CA ILE A 29 -17.23 -0.28 2.21
C ILE A 29 -17.82 -1.70 2.36
N LEU A 30 -17.16 -2.70 1.75
CA LEU A 30 -17.56 -4.10 1.75
C LEU A 30 -16.78 -4.96 2.75
N GLU A 31 -15.78 -4.40 3.42
CA GLU A 31 -15.04 -5.13 4.45
C GLU A 31 -15.88 -5.07 5.73
N ASP A 32 -16.15 -6.24 6.29
CA ASP A 32 -17.08 -6.48 7.39
C ASP A 32 -16.92 -5.46 8.54
N SER A 33 -17.91 -5.41 9.42
CA SER A 33 -17.95 -4.56 10.62
C SER A 33 -16.72 -4.63 11.55
N SER A 34 -15.69 -5.41 11.23
CA SER A 34 -14.40 -5.56 11.92
C SER A 34 -13.24 -4.71 11.35
N GLY A 35 -13.37 -4.05 10.19
CA GLY A 35 -12.29 -3.25 9.57
C GLY A 35 -11.43 -4.01 8.55
N PHE A 36 -10.28 -3.46 8.16
CA PHE A 36 -9.41 -4.05 7.12
C PHE A 36 -8.82 -5.39 7.60
N VAL A 37 -8.87 -6.44 6.79
CA VAL A 37 -8.29 -7.75 7.12
C VAL A 37 -7.13 -8.04 6.17
N VAL A 38 -5.99 -8.45 6.73
CA VAL A 38 -4.86 -8.93 5.93
C VAL A 38 -5.12 -10.38 5.56
N GLU A 39 -5.47 -10.62 4.28
CA GLU A 39 -5.77 -11.96 3.76
C GLU A 39 -4.51 -12.78 3.43
N SER A 40 -3.38 -12.11 3.22
CA SER A 40 -2.07 -12.74 2.99
C SER A 40 -0.95 -11.86 3.53
N GLU A 41 0.05 -12.47 4.16
CA GLU A 41 1.26 -11.76 4.59
C GLU A 41 2.17 -11.42 3.41
N LYS A 42 2.08 -12.18 2.31
CA LYS A 42 2.86 -11.96 1.09
C LYS A 42 1.92 -11.80 -0.11
N PHE A 43 2.01 -10.67 -0.82
CA PHE A 43 1.08 -10.36 -1.92
C PHE A 43 1.67 -9.43 -2.97
N PHE A 44 1.24 -9.60 -4.22
CA PHE A 44 1.56 -8.66 -5.30
C PHE A 44 0.89 -7.30 -5.04
N LEU A 45 1.56 -6.23 -5.46
CA LEU A 45 0.95 -4.90 -5.47
C LEU A 45 0.22 -4.72 -6.81
N PHE A 46 -1.11 -4.55 -6.75
CA PHE A 46 -1.94 -4.34 -7.93
C PHE A 46 -2.25 -2.84 -8.06
N PRO A 47 -1.56 -2.09 -8.94
CA PRO A 47 -1.70 -0.66 -9.00
C PRO A 47 -3.08 -0.26 -9.56
N THR A 48 -3.71 0.70 -8.90
CA THR A 48 -4.99 1.30 -9.28
C THR A 48 -4.78 2.77 -9.56
N PHE A 49 -5.47 3.30 -10.58
CA PHE A 49 -5.18 4.64 -11.12
C PHE A 49 -6.26 5.67 -10.80
N GLU A 50 -7.31 5.26 -10.11
CA GLU A 50 -8.46 6.09 -9.78
C GLU A 50 -8.25 6.84 -8.44
N HIS A 51 -8.76 8.06 -8.34
CA HIS A 51 -8.82 8.86 -7.11
C HIS A 51 -7.46 9.21 -6.44
N GLN A 52 -6.34 9.08 -7.17
CA GLN A 52 -5.04 9.58 -6.75
C GLN A 52 -4.83 11.02 -7.24
N GLU A 53 -4.73 11.97 -6.31
CA GLU A 53 -4.63 13.40 -6.60
C GLU A 53 -3.47 14.03 -5.81
N LYS A 54 -2.86 15.10 -6.35
CA LYS A 54 -1.77 15.82 -5.68
C LYS A 54 -2.13 16.23 -4.24
N LYS A 55 -3.37 16.66 -3.99
CA LYS A 55 -3.83 17.07 -2.64
C LYS A 55 -3.76 15.96 -1.58
N HIS A 56 -3.76 14.69 -1.99
CA HIS A 56 -3.65 13.53 -1.08
C HIS A 56 -2.21 13.18 -0.72
N LEU A 57 -1.23 13.87 -1.31
CA LEU A 57 0.20 13.58 -1.19
C LEU A 57 0.94 14.77 -0.60
N LYS A 58 2.05 14.50 0.09
CA LYS A 58 2.96 15.58 0.50
C LYS A 58 3.64 16.16 -0.76
N PRO A 59 3.90 17.48 -0.82
CA PRO A 59 4.43 18.13 -2.03
C PRO A 59 5.71 17.52 -2.60
N GLN A 60 6.62 17.06 -1.74
CA GLN A 60 7.88 16.44 -2.16
C GLN A 60 7.70 15.11 -2.92
N PHE A 61 6.53 14.47 -2.83
CA PHE A 61 6.23 13.17 -3.43
C PHE A 61 5.35 13.26 -4.69
N TYR A 62 5.08 14.47 -5.22
CA TYR A 62 4.28 14.64 -6.44
C TYR A 62 4.88 13.94 -7.66
N LYS A 63 6.21 13.77 -7.69
CA LYS A 63 6.88 13.03 -8.76
C LYS A 63 6.41 11.57 -8.85
N HIS A 64 6.11 10.89 -7.74
CA HIS A 64 5.57 9.53 -7.79
C HIS A 64 4.21 9.46 -8.47
N LEU A 65 3.36 10.49 -8.32
CA LEU A 65 2.08 10.54 -9.01
C LEU A 65 2.27 10.74 -10.51
N GLU A 66 3.17 11.64 -10.89
CA GLU A 66 3.50 11.90 -12.30
C GLU A 66 4.07 10.65 -12.98
N ASP A 67 5.04 9.99 -12.32
CA ASP A 67 5.67 8.77 -12.83
C ASP A 67 4.67 7.60 -12.90
N ALA A 68 3.82 7.44 -11.88
CA ALA A 68 2.77 6.41 -11.88
C ALA A 68 1.75 6.62 -13.01
N LEU A 69 1.28 7.86 -13.21
CA LEU A 69 0.32 8.16 -14.29
C LEU A 69 0.95 8.03 -15.68
N ALA A 70 2.23 8.37 -15.84
CA ALA A 70 2.96 8.16 -17.09
C ALA A 70 3.17 6.67 -17.41
N GLY A 71 3.33 5.83 -16.39
CA GLY A 71 3.44 4.37 -16.49
C GLY A 71 2.11 3.62 -16.55
N LYS A 72 0.99 4.31 -16.83
CA LYS A 72 -0.32 3.65 -16.89
C LYS A 72 -0.33 2.55 -17.98
N PRO A 73 -0.77 1.32 -17.65
CA PRO A 73 -0.81 0.21 -18.59
C PRO A 73 -1.86 0.44 -19.69
N LYS A 74 -1.73 -0.35 -20.77
CA LYS A 74 -2.70 -0.36 -21.87
C LYS A 74 -4.10 -0.80 -21.39
N ASP A 75 -5.13 -0.32 -22.06
CA ASP A 75 -6.52 -0.64 -21.71
C ASP A 75 -6.77 -2.15 -21.66
N GLY A 76 -7.46 -2.60 -20.60
CA GLY A 76 -7.76 -4.01 -20.37
C GLY A 76 -6.63 -4.82 -19.71
N PHE A 77 -5.49 -4.20 -19.39
CA PHE A 77 -4.37 -4.86 -18.72
C PHE A 77 -3.88 -4.06 -17.51
N ASN A 78 -3.23 -4.76 -16.59
CA ASN A 78 -2.45 -4.17 -15.52
C ASN A 78 -1.03 -4.73 -15.52
N ASN A 79 -0.06 -3.94 -15.07
CA ASN A 79 1.35 -4.35 -15.00
C ASN A 79 1.74 -4.53 -13.53
N ILE A 80 2.27 -5.70 -13.22
CA ILE A 80 2.76 -6.03 -11.87
C ILE A 80 4.28 -6.02 -11.90
N THR A 81 4.86 -5.21 -11.03
CA THR A 81 6.30 -4.93 -10.93
C THR A 81 6.87 -5.20 -9.55
N SER A 82 6.01 -5.48 -8.57
CA SER A 82 6.43 -5.69 -7.18
C SER A 82 5.46 -6.55 -6.37
N PHE A 83 5.99 -7.11 -5.28
CA PHE A 83 5.21 -7.67 -4.19
C PHE A 83 5.69 -7.11 -2.85
N ALA A 84 4.86 -7.24 -1.82
CA ALA A 84 5.20 -6.87 -0.46
C ALA A 84 5.05 -8.05 0.50
N HIS A 85 5.82 -8.01 1.58
CA HIS A 85 5.69 -8.86 2.75
C HIS A 85 5.36 -8.00 3.97
N VAL A 86 4.27 -8.30 4.66
CA VAL A 86 3.93 -7.68 5.95
C VAL A 86 4.89 -8.22 7.01
N LEU A 87 5.76 -7.37 7.55
CA LEU A 87 6.66 -7.74 8.65
C LEU A 87 6.07 -7.44 10.02
N TYR A 88 5.13 -6.49 10.08
CA TYR A 88 4.42 -6.14 11.29
C TYR A 88 3.10 -5.45 10.95
N GLN A 89 2.10 -5.64 11.80
CA GLN A 89 0.82 -4.94 11.69
C GLN A 89 0.28 -4.55 13.06
N LYS A 90 -0.45 -3.44 13.11
CA LYS A 90 -1.10 -2.96 14.33
C LYS A 90 -2.40 -2.21 14.01
N ASP A 91 -3.41 -2.45 14.82
CA ASP A 91 -4.61 -1.61 14.90
C ASP A 91 -4.34 -0.44 15.84
N ILE A 92 -4.53 0.78 15.35
CA ILE A 92 -4.21 2.03 16.05
C ILE A 92 -5.45 2.91 16.11
N ASP A 93 -5.86 3.27 17.33
CA ASP A 93 -6.95 4.22 17.60
C ASP A 93 -6.45 5.64 17.91
N SER A 94 -5.18 5.78 18.30
CA SER A 94 -4.59 7.06 18.67
C SER A 94 -4.20 7.87 17.44
N GLU A 95 -4.84 9.03 17.26
CA GLU A 95 -4.50 10.01 16.22
C GLU A 95 -3.03 10.45 16.33
N ASP A 96 -2.51 10.68 17.54
CA ASP A 96 -1.10 11.04 17.75
C ASP A 96 -0.15 9.96 17.21
N LYS A 97 -0.45 8.68 17.47
CA LYS A 97 0.35 7.56 16.93
C LYS A 97 0.24 7.47 15.41
N ILE A 98 -0.94 7.68 14.83
CA ILE A 98 -1.13 7.67 13.37
C ILE A 98 -0.35 8.83 12.73
N ASN A 99 -0.43 10.03 13.30
CA ASN A 99 0.30 11.20 12.81
C ASN A 99 1.82 11.03 12.95
N ALA A 100 2.30 10.37 14.01
CA ALA A 100 3.71 10.05 14.18
C ALA A 100 4.25 9.08 13.11
N LEU A 101 3.38 8.33 12.40
CA LEU A 101 3.78 7.49 11.27
C LEU A 101 4.03 8.26 9.96
N SER A 102 3.87 9.59 9.96
CA SER A 102 4.10 10.44 8.79
C SER A 102 5.44 10.15 8.07
N PRO A 103 6.59 9.93 8.74
CA PRO A 103 7.84 9.61 8.05
C PRO A 103 7.84 8.32 7.20
N PHE A 104 6.87 7.43 7.39
CA PHE A 104 6.82 6.12 6.73
C PHE A 104 5.92 6.06 5.49
N HIS A 105 5.23 7.15 5.15
CA HIS A 105 4.32 7.23 4.02
C HIS A 105 4.30 8.59 3.32
N ILE A 106 3.84 8.60 2.06
CA ILE A 106 3.79 9.80 1.22
C ILE A 106 2.51 10.64 1.38
N LEU A 107 1.49 10.09 2.05
CA LEU A 107 0.17 10.73 2.19
C LEU A 107 0.25 12.08 2.92
N SER A 108 -0.53 13.06 2.48
CA SER A 108 -0.64 14.36 3.14
C SER A 108 -1.34 14.23 4.50
N ASP A 109 -1.00 15.14 5.43
CA ASP A 109 -1.62 15.16 6.76
C ASP A 109 -3.14 15.36 6.68
N SER A 110 -3.62 16.17 5.73
CA SER A 110 -5.05 16.36 5.49
C SER A 110 -5.74 15.07 5.06
N TYR A 111 -5.12 14.30 4.19
CA TYR A 111 -5.67 13.01 3.75
C TYR A 111 -5.67 11.99 4.88
N VAL A 112 -4.58 11.89 5.65
CA VAL A 112 -4.53 11.01 6.83
C VAL A 112 -5.63 11.38 7.81
N LYS A 113 -5.84 12.67 8.07
CA LYS A 113 -6.92 13.15 8.94
C LYS A 113 -8.31 12.76 8.43
N GLU A 114 -8.59 12.95 7.14
CA GLU A 114 -9.85 12.49 6.52
C GLU A 114 -10.05 10.99 6.72
N ARG A 115 -8.97 10.19 6.62
CA ARG A 115 -9.02 8.75 6.88
C ARG A 115 -9.23 8.44 8.37
N ILE A 116 -8.69 9.21 9.30
CA ILE A 116 -8.96 9.07 10.75
C ILE A 116 -10.42 9.41 11.08
N GLU A 117 -11.01 10.40 10.41
CA GLU A 117 -12.39 10.82 10.62
C GLU A 117 -13.42 9.91 9.91
N TRP A 118 -13.03 9.20 8.86
CA TRP A 118 -13.87 8.25 8.15
C TRP A 118 -14.10 6.97 8.96
N LEU A 119 -15.33 6.62 9.38
CA LEU A 119 -15.60 5.48 10.28
C LEU A 119 -14.74 5.55 11.57
N PRO A 120 -14.93 6.59 12.41
CA PRO A 120 -14.08 6.85 13.57
C PRO A 120 -14.18 5.76 14.65
N GLU A 121 -15.23 4.95 14.63
CA GLU A 121 -15.40 3.78 15.50
C GLU A 121 -14.50 2.58 15.11
N LYS A 122 -13.76 2.68 14.00
CA LYS A 122 -12.83 1.66 13.53
C LYS A 122 -11.40 2.14 13.66
N SER A 123 -10.54 1.27 14.19
CA SER A 123 -9.10 1.48 14.24
C SER A 123 -8.51 1.63 12.83
N MET A 124 -7.45 2.41 12.71
CA MET A 124 -6.61 2.43 11.51
C MET A 124 -5.67 1.22 11.55
N LYS A 125 -5.68 0.38 10.51
CA LYS A 125 -4.69 -0.68 10.36
C LYS A 125 -3.40 -0.10 9.77
N ALA A 126 -2.30 -0.20 10.50
CA ALA A 126 -0.97 0.12 10.01
C ALA A 126 -0.22 -1.18 9.66
N LEU A 127 0.27 -1.29 8.43
CA LEU A 127 1.05 -2.42 7.94
C LEU A 127 2.47 -1.95 7.63
N PHE A 128 3.47 -2.48 8.33
CA PHE A 128 4.87 -2.29 7.97
C PHE A 128 5.27 -3.34 6.95
N LEU A 129 5.73 -2.88 5.79
CA LEU A 129 6.00 -3.71 4.62
C LEU A 129 7.48 -3.75 4.28
N ARG A 130 7.91 -4.91 3.78
CA ARG A 130 9.12 -5.04 2.97
C ARG A 130 8.72 -5.27 1.52
N THR A 131 9.14 -4.37 0.64
CA THR A 131 8.81 -4.40 -0.78
C THR A 131 9.94 -5.04 -1.60
N PHE A 132 9.55 -5.81 -2.61
CA PHE A 132 10.46 -6.46 -3.54
C PHE A 132 10.04 -6.13 -4.97
N LYS A 133 10.99 -5.72 -5.81
CA LYS A 133 10.79 -5.57 -7.25
C LYS A 133 10.95 -6.91 -7.96
N VAL A 134 10.09 -7.18 -8.92
CA VAL A 134 10.12 -8.34 -9.81
C VAL A 134 10.16 -7.89 -11.27
N PRO A 135 10.61 -8.73 -12.21
CA PRO A 135 10.43 -8.45 -13.63
C PRO A 135 8.96 -8.21 -13.96
N GLU A 136 8.67 -7.13 -14.67
CA GLU A 136 7.32 -6.74 -15.04
C GLU A 136 6.57 -7.87 -15.78
N PHE A 137 5.30 -8.05 -15.44
CA PHE A 137 4.40 -8.92 -16.20
C PHE A 137 2.99 -8.34 -16.27
N GLU A 138 2.35 -8.58 -17.41
CA GLU A 138 0.99 -8.11 -17.68
C GLU A 138 -0.06 -9.09 -17.13
N ILE A 139 -1.11 -8.53 -16.55
CA ILE A 139 -2.29 -9.23 -16.05
C ILE A 139 -3.52 -8.70 -16.80
N PRO A 140 -4.26 -9.55 -17.54
CA PRO A 140 -5.53 -9.15 -18.11
C PRO A 140 -6.52 -8.76 -17.01
N ILE A 141 -7.14 -7.58 -17.14
CA ILE A 141 -8.19 -7.13 -16.22
C ILE A 141 -9.44 -7.94 -16.51
N LYS A 142 -9.86 -8.72 -15.52
CA LYS A 142 -11.11 -9.48 -15.55
C LYS A 142 -12.22 -8.71 -14.84
N SER A 143 -13.46 -9.06 -15.17
CA SER A 143 -14.63 -8.48 -14.53
C SER A 143 -14.63 -8.65 -13.00
N GLU A 144 -14.11 -9.77 -12.51
CA GLU A 144 -13.98 -10.10 -11.09
C GLU A 144 -13.02 -9.20 -10.31
N TYR A 145 -12.13 -8.48 -11.01
CA TYR A 145 -11.21 -7.53 -10.39
C TYR A 145 -11.84 -6.14 -10.20
N HIS A 146 -13.02 -5.87 -10.74
CA HIS A 146 -13.71 -4.60 -10.51
C HIS A 146 -14.33 -4.49 -9.11
N GLY A 147 -14.69 -3.27 -8.73
CA GLY A 147 -15.38 -2.99 -7.46
C GLY A 147 -14.44 -2.78 -6.27
N CYS A 148 -15.06 -2.54 -5.11
CA CYS A 148 -14.40 -2.02 -3.91
C CYS A 148 -13.66 -3.08 -3.06
N LYS A 149 -13.44 -4.29 -3.57
CA LYS A 149 -12.64 -5.30 -2.88
C LYS A 149 -11.16 -4.96 -2.94
N SER A 150 -10.49 -4.96 -1.79
CA SER A 150 -9.05 -4.72 -1.66
C SER A 150 -8.21 -5.85 -2.23
N TRP A 151 -8.63 -7.10 -2.03
CA TRP A 151 -7.86 -8.29 -2.38
C TRP A 151 -8.40 -8.95 -3.65
N ILE A 152 -7.48 -9.42 -4.49
CA ILE A 152 -7.76 -10.28 -5.65
C ILE A 152 -6.80 -11.46 -5.65
N GLU A 153 -7.22 -12.59 -6.20
CA GLU A 153 -6.36 -13.74 -6.39
C GLU A 153 -5.70 -13.68 -7.77
N LEU A 154 -4.37 -13.70 -7.83
CA LEU A 154 -3.64 -13.84 -9.08
C LEU A 154 -3.15 -15.29 -9.22
N ASN A 155 -3.43 -15.88 -10.38
CA ASN A 155 -2.96 -17.23 -10.74
C ASN A 155 -1.46 -17.28 -11.09
N GLU A 156 -0.68 -16.41 -10.48
CA GLU A 156 0.76 -16.26 -10.69
C GLU A 156 1.54 -16.87 -9.52
N LYS A 157 2.82 -17.18 -9.77
CA LYS A 157 3.76 -17.69 -8.78
C LYS A 157 4.76 -16.59 -8.41
N ASP A 158 5.45 -16.81 -7.30
CA ASP A 158 6.63 -16.02 -6.94
C ASP A 158 7.64 -16.00 -8.10
N ARG A 159 8.26 -14.83 -8.27
CA ARG A 159 9.27 -14.57 -9.29
C ARG A 159 10.58 -14.17 -8.61
N ASP A 160 11.67 -14.24 -9.35
CA ASP A 160 12.94 -13.69 -8.91
C ASP A 160 12.75 -12.22 -8.53
N ALA A 161 13.19 -11.87 -7.32
CA ALA A 161 12.87 -10.60 -6.72
C ALA A 161 14.08 -9.97 -6.05
N LYS A 162 14.10 -8.65 -6.03
CA LYS A 162 15.13 -7.87 -5.33
C LYS A 162 14.46 -6.99 -4.29
N SER A 163 14.93 -7.08 -3.04
CA SER A 163 14.49 -6.19 -1.97
C SER A 163 14.77 -4.74 -2.37
N VAL A 164 13.80 -3.85 -2.16
CA VAL A 164 13.95 -2.43 -2.48
C VAL A 164 14.92 -1.75 -1.50
N LEU A 165 14.78 -2.07 -0.21
CA LEU A 165 15.67 -1.61 0.85
C LEU A 165 16.55 -2.76 1.35
N SER A 166 17.71 -2.43 1.92
CA SER A 166 18.60 -3.38 2.60
C SER A 166 17.95 -3.97 3.87
N ASP A 167 18.53 -5.06 4.39
CA ASP A 167 18.06 -5.65 5.65
C ASP A 167 18.23 -4.65 6.80
N GLU A 168 19.34 -3.92 6.84
CA GLU A 168 19.66 -2.93 7.87
C GLU A 168 18.67 -1.75 7.87
N GLU A 169 18.30 -1.24 6.69
CA GLU A 169 17.30 -0.18 6.57
C GLU A 169 15.91 -0.65 7.02
N ILE A 170 15.52 -1.87 6.66
CA ILE A 170 14.25 -2.47 7.08
C ILE A 170 14.22 -2.66 8.60
N GLU A 171 15.28 -3.18 9.19
CA GLU A 171 15.38 -3.38 10.64
C GLU A 171 15.30 -2.05 11.40
N SER A 172 16.05 -1.02 10.97
CA SER A 172 16.03 0.31 11.58
C SER A 172 14.64 0.93 11.52
N ARG A 173 14.04 0.99 10.33
CA ARG A 173 12.71 1.59 10.14
C ARG A 173 11.62 0.80 10.88
N MET A 174 11.71 -0.52 10.91
CA MET A 174 10.73 -1.34 11.65
C MET A 174 10.84 -1.12 13.17
N LYS A 175 12.05 -0.90 13.68
CA LYS A 175 12.25 -0.56 15.10
C LYS A 175 11.57 0.77 15.44
N GLU A 176 11.84 1.82 14.68
CA GLU A 176 11.21 3.13 14.85
C GLU A 176 9.68 3.05 14.74
N PHE A 177 9.18 2.31 13.76
CA PHE A 177 7.75 2.03 13.61
C PHE A 177 7.16 1.38 14.87
N LYS A 178 7.82 0.35 15.41
CA LYS A 178 7.37 -0.37 16.62
C LYS A 178 7.38 0.51 17.86
N GLU A 179 8.32 1.44 17.97
CA GLU A 179 8.39 2.42 19.07
C GLU A 179 7.20 3.41 19.03
N ILE A 180 6.71 3.75 17.84
CA ILE A 180 5.54 4.63 17.67
C ILE A 180 4.23 3.90 18.00
N VAL A 181 4.06 2.67 17.50
CA VAL A 181 2.74 2.02 17.54
C VAL A 181 2.46 1.25 18.83
N ASN A 182 3.50 0.84 19.57
CA ASN A 182 3.34 0.16 20.86
C ASN A 182 3.17 1.14 22.02
#